data_AF-A0AAE2D4T3-F1
#
_entry.id   AF-A0AAE2D4T3-F1
#
_cell.length_a   1.000
_cell.length_b   1.000
_cell.length_c   1.000
_cell.angle_alpha   90.00
_cell.angle_beta   90.00
_cell.angle_gamma   90.00
#
_symmetry.space_group_name_H-M   'P 1'
#
loop_
_entity.id
_entity.type
_entity.pdbx_description
1 polymer ?
#
loop_
_entity_poly.entity_id
_entity_poly.type
_entity_poly.pdbx_seq_one_letter_code
_entity_poly.pdbx_strand_id
1 'polypeptide(L)'
;MLIPGVSCEDATPQTHPSLMTSDSSVPISPTNCPLWISKLMNCSPYLTTPLQALILVHMTNGSIAEARSFLTTGKRRPSSVTHFSPPLWLPDDDECLGSPDKKRVDELVLRFGWTEIIERFSFLSDKK
;
A
#
# COMPACT_ATOMS: atom_id res chain seq x y z
N MET A 1 34.25 -39.04 -37.42
CA MET A 1 34.28 -39.27 -38.89
C MET A 1 33.17 -38.43 -39.53
N LEU A 2 33.55 -37.64 -40.54
CA LEU A 2 32.79 -37.14 -41.72
C LEU A 2 31.55 -36.24 -41.56
N ILE A 3 31.62 -35.06 -42.22
CA ILE A 3 30.53 -34.15 -42.64
C ILE A 3 30.14 -34.53 -44.09
N PRO A 4 28.84 -34.58 -44.48
CA PRO A 4 28.26 -33.61 -45.44
C PRO A 4 26.76 -33.32 -45.13
N GLY A 5 26.15 -32.14 -45.32
CA GLY A 5 26.06 -31.30 -46.51
C GLY A 5 24.69 -31.49 -47.19
N VAL A 6 23.74 -30.55 -47.02
CA VAL A 6 22.66 -30.27 -48.00
C VAL A 6 22.23 -28.79 -47.88
N SER A 7 22.15 -28.16 -49.05
CA SER A 7 21.64 -26.81 -49.32
C SER A 7 20.26 -26.96 -49.98
N CYS A 8 19.26 -26.22 -49.52
CA CYS A 8 17.97 -25.92 -50.16
C CYS A 8 17.20 -25.04 -49.15
N GLU A 9 16.46 -23.97 -49.43
CA GLU A 9 16.08 -23.22 -50.61
C GLU A 9 15.60 -21.86 -50.09
N ASP A 10 15.69 -20.84 -50.94
CA ASP A 10 15.12 -19.51 -50.72
C ASP A 10 13.58 -19.62 -50.65
N ALA A 11 12.98 -19.26 -49.53
CA ALA A 11 11.53 -19.17 -49.39
C ALA A 11 11.17 -17.97 -48.51
N THR A 12 10.87 -16.85 -49.19
CA THR A 12 9.96 -15.74 -48.82
C THR A 12 9.65 -15.50 -47.34
N PRO A 13 9.87 -14.28 -46.80
CA PRO A 13 9.46 -13.97 -45.44
C PRO A 13 7.93 -13.93 -45.36
N GLN A 14 7.32 -14.93 -44.73
CA GLN A 14 5.97 -14.75 -44.19
C GLN A 14 6.07 -13.80 -43.00
N THR A 15 5.69 -12.55 -43.24
CA THR A 15 5.39 -11.56 -42.21
C THR A 15 4.25 -12.08 -41.36
N HIS A 16 4.55 -12.87 -40.33
CA HIS A 16 3.66 -12.98 -39.19
C HIS A 16 3.67 -11.61 -38.51
N PRO A 17 2.52 -10.94 -38.35
CA PRO A 17 2.48 -9.76 -37.51
C PRO A 17 2.84 -10.23 -36.10
N SER A 18 4.09 -9.97 -35.70
CA SER A 18 4.47 -9.99 -34.30
C SER A 18 3.54 -9.00 -33.61
N LEU A 19 2.53 -9.55 -32.94
CA LEU A 19 1.74 -8.84 -31.96
C LEU A 19 2.72 -8.43 -30.86
N MET A 20 3.35 -7.27 -31.05
CA MET A 20 3.93 -6.50 -29.97
C MET A 20 2.75 -6.13 -29.07
N THR A 21 2.43 -6.99 -28.11
CA THR A 21 1.70 -6.57 -26.92
C THR A 21 2.62 -5.61 -26.20
N SER A 22 2.52 -4.34 -26.59
CA SER A 22 3.04 -3.24 -25.80
C SER A 22 2.32 -3.33 -24.46
N ASP A 23 3.00 -3.81 -23.43
CA ASP A 23 2.61 -3.56 -22.05
C ASP A 23 2.76 -2.05 -21.82
N SER A 24 1.78 -1.32 -22.34
CA SER A 24 1.58 0.08 -22.03
C SER A 24 1.04 0.10 -20.62
N SER A 25 1.94 -0.01 -19.64
CA SER A 25 1.66 0.48 -18.31
C SER A 25 1.38 1.97 -18.48
N VAL A 26 0.10 2.34 -18.40
CA VAL A 26 -0.32 3.74 -18.40
C VAL A 26 0.50 4.43 -17.31
N PRO A 27 1.37 5.40 -17.66
CA PRO A 27 2.07 6.17 -16.65
C PRO A 27 0.99 6.86 -15.83
N ILE A 28 0.98 6.63 -14.52
CA ILE A 28 0.08 7.36 -13.62
C ILE A 28 0.46 8.83 -13.78
N SER A 29 -0.35 9.57 -14.53
CA SER A 29 -0.09 10.97 -14.83
C SER A 29 0.06 11.74 -13.50
N PRO A 30 1.14 12.51 -13.30
CA PRO A 30 1.40 13.23 -12.05
C PRO A 30 0.29 14.25 -11.68
N THR A 31 -0.60 14.54 -12.61
CA THR A 31 -1.62 15.61 -12.53
C THR A 31 -2.83 15.30 -11.66
N ASN A 32 -3.02 14.06 -11.17
CA ASN A 32 -4.19 13.69 -10.35
C ASN A 32 -3.85 13.25 -8.91
N CYS A 33 -2.60 13.43 -8.47
CA CYS A 33 -2.19 13.02 -7.13
C CYS A 33 -2.49 14.15 -6.12
N PRO A 34 -3.31 13.93 -5.08
CA PRO A 34 -3.55 14.93 -4.04
C PRO A 34 -2.25 15.51 -3.46
N LEU A 35 -2.19 16.83 -3.26
CA LEU A 35 -1.01 17.53 -2.73
C LEU A 35 -0.51 16.98 -1.39
N TRP A 36 -1.37 16.33 -0.61
CA TRP A 36 -0.95 15.73 0.65
C TRP A 36 -0.06 14.49 0.44
N ILE A 37 -0.23 13.77 -0.67
CA ILE A 37 0.58 12.58 -0.98
C ILE A 37 2.03 13.00 -1.23
N SER A 38 2.24 14.03 -2.07
CA SER A 38 3.59 14.55 -2.32
C SER A 38 4.23 15.10 -1.05
N LYS A 39 3.46 15.80 -0.20
CA LYS A 39 3.94 16.25 1.12
C LYS A 39 4.37 15.11 2.03
N LEU A 40 3.63 13.99 2.06
CA LEU A 40 4.02 12.80 2.84
C LEU A 40 5.25 12.10 2.28
N MET A 41 5.32 11.92 0.95
CA MET A 41 6.49 11.32 0.30
C MET A 41 7.76 12.14 0.56
N ASN A 42 7.65 13.46 0.62
CA ASN A 42 8.77 14.34 0.96
C ASN A 42 9.20 14.26 2.44
N CYS A 43 8.44 13.61 3.32
CA CYS A 43 8.82 13.44 4.72
C CYS A 43 9.80 12.29 4.94
N SER A 44 9.91 11.34 3.99
CA SER A 44 10.74 10.15 4.17
C SER A 44 11.22 9.58 2.83
N PRO A 45 12.53 9.28 2.67
CA PRO A 45 13.04 8.66 1.45
C PRO A 45 12.50 7.24 1.22
N TYR A 46 11.86 6.63 2.22
CA TYR A 46 11.29 5.29 2.12
C TYR A 46 9.89 5.25 1.46
N LEU A 47 9.23 6.40 1.28
CA LEU A 47 7.98 6.51 0.53
C LEU A 47 8.28 6.87 -0.93
N THR A 48 8.53 5.83 -1.72
CA THR A 48 8.90 5.92 -3.13
C THR A 48 7.71 5.97 -4.09
N THR A 49 6.52 5.54 -3.66
CA THR A 49 5.33 5.53 -4.51
C THR A 49 4.12 6.20 -3.83
N PRO A 50 3.21 6.81 -4.60
CA PRO A 50 1.94 7.33 -4.08
C PRO A 50 1.11 6.26 -3.34
N LEU A 51 1.17 5.01 -3.81
CA LEU A 51 0.46 3.90 -3.18
C LEU A 51 0.95 3.65 -1.74
N GLN A 52 2.27 3.73 -1.49
CA GLN A 52 2.80 3.59 -0.13
C GLN A 52 2.29 4.68 0.81
N ALA A 53 2.14 5.92 0.32
CA ALA A 53 1.56 7.02 1.10
C ALA A 53 0.07 6.79 1.39
N LEU A 54 -0.70 6.31 0.40
CA LEU A 54 -2.11 5.93 0.58
C LEU A 54 -2.27 4.81 1.62
N ILE A 55 -1.43 3.77 1.54
CA ILE A 55 -1.42 2.66 2.50
C ILE A 55 -1.12 3.19 3.90
N LEU A 56 -0.08 4.01 4.07
CA LEU A 56 0.27 4.53 5.39
C LEU A 56 -0.86 5.36 6.01
N VAL A 57 -1.53 6.21 5.21
CA VAL A 57 -2.70 6.96 5.67
C VAL A 57 -3.87 6.03 6.01
N HIS A 58 -4.03 4.95 5.27
CA HIS A 58 -5.01 3.92 5.62
C HIS A 58 -4.70 3.28 6.98
N MET A 59 -3.43 3.01 7.29
CA MET A 59 -2.99 2.43 8.56
C MET A 59 -3.15 3.37 9.77
N THR A 60 -3.50 4.65 9.54
CA THR A 60 -3.72 5.68 10.57
C THR A 60 -5.17 6.19 10.60
N ASN A 61 -6.15 5.34 10.27
CA ASN A 61 -7.58 5.71 10.20
C ASN A 61 -7.85 6.89 9.26
N GLY A 62 -7.06 7.04 8.20
CA GLY A 62 -7.18 8.16 7.26
C GLY A 62 -6.46 9.44 7.71
N SER A 63 -5.79 9.44 8.87
CA SER A 63 -5.13 10.64 9.39
C SER A 63 -3.78 10.88 8.73
N ILE A 64 -3.73 11.87 7.83
CA ILE A 64 -2.50 12.37 7.19
C ILE A 64 -1.52 12.92 8.24
N ALA A 65 -2.04 13.58 9.28
CA ALA A 65 -1.20 14.17 10.33
C ALA A 65 -0.49 13.09 11.17
N GLU A 66 -1.19 12.00 11.49
CA GLU A 66 -0.58 10.87 12.20
C GLU A 66 0.39 10.08 11.32
N ALA A 67 0.06 9.89 10.03
CA ALA A 67 0.97 9.29 9.07
C ALA A 67 2.28 10.08 8.98
N ARG A 68 2.19 11.41 8.88
CA ARG A 68 3.35 12.30 8.91
C ARG A 68 4.13 12.18 10.21
N SER A 69 3.44 12.18 11.35
CA SER A 69 4.07 12.07 12.68
C SER A 69 4.81 10.74 12.83
N PHE A 70 4.23 9.64 12.31
CA PHE A 70 4.87 8.34 12.30
C PHE A 70 6.15 8.34 11.46
N LEU A 71 6.13 8.92 10.25
CA LEU A 71 7.32 9.02 9.40
C LEU A 71 8.47 9.80 10.06
N THR A 72 8.15 10.85 10.80
CA THR A 72 9.17 11.74 11.38
C THR A 72 9.63 11.32 12.78
N THR A 73 8.80 10.62 13.54
CA THR A 73 9.07 10.32 14.97
C THR A 73 8.99 8.83 15.31
N GLY A 74 8.53 7.98 14.39
CA GLY A 74 8.21 6.58 14.67
C GLY A 74 6.93 6.35 15.48
N LYS A 75 6.21 7.41 15.85
CA LYS A 75 4.95 7.35 16.63
C LYS A 75 3.83 8.11 15.93
N ARG A 76 2.60 7.59 15.98
CA ARG A 76 1.41 8.28 15.45
C ARG A 76 1.08 9.54 16.26
N ARG A 77 1.16 9.47 17.59
CA ARG A 77 0.81 10.56 18.52
C ARG A 77 1.96 10.84 19.51
N PRO A 78 3.09 11.41 19.06
CA PRO A 78 4.29 11.58 19.90
C PRO A 78 4.09 12.52 21.10
N SER A 79 3.20 13.52 20.98
CA SER A 79 2.90 14.50 22.03
C SER A 79 1.57 14.22 22.75
N SER A 80 1.11 12.97 22.75
CA SER A 80 -0.15 12.61 23.40
C SER A 80 -0.10 12.88 24.91
N VAL A 81 -1.11 13.58 25.43
CA VAL A 81 -1.26 13.89 26.86
C VAL A 81 -1.34 12.62 27.71
N THR A 82 -1.87 11.53 27.14
CA THR A 82 -1.99 10.23 27.81
C THR A 82 -0.73 9.38 27.72
N HIS A 83 0.35 9.88 27.09
CA HIS A 83 1.56 9.13 26.70
C HIS A 83 1.31 7.89 25.82
N PHE A 84 0.06 7.63 25.45
CA PHE A 84 -0.33 6.54 24.58
C PHE A 84 -0.27 7.00 23.12
N SER A 85 0.45 6.24 22.31
CA SER A 85 0.41 6.34 20.85
C SER A 85 0.06 4.96 20.32
N PRO A 86 -1.11 4.78 19.67
CA PRO A 86 -1.45 3.49 19.09
C PRO A 86 -0.43 3.10 18.02
N PRO A 87 -0.22 1.79 17.77
CA PRO A 87 0.55 1.34 16.63
C PRO A 87 -0.19 1.63 15.32
N LEU A 88 0.46 1.36 14.19
CA LEU A 88 -0.21 1.34 12.89
C LEU A 88 -1.16 0.14 12.82
N TRP A 89 -2.30 0.32 12.17
CA TRP A 89 -3.23 -0.77 11.86
C TRP A 89 -2.67 -1.66 10.76
N LEU A 90 -2.71 -2.96 10.96
CA LEU A 90 -2.34 -3.97 9.97
C LEU A 90 -3.59 -4.64 9.37
N PRO A 91 -3.49 -5.24 8.17
CA PRO A 91 -4.59 -6.03 7.60
C PRO A 91 -5.10 -7.12 8.57
N ASP A 92 -4.20 -7.82 9.24
CA ASP A 92 -4.56 -8.85 10.23
C ASP A 92 -5.35 -8.27 11.42
N ASP A 93 -5.09 -7.01 11.78
CA ASP A 93 -5.84 -6.33 12.85
C ASP A 93 -7.28 -6.05 12.37
N ASP A 94 -7.48 -5.68 11.11
CA ASP A 94 -8.81 -5.48 10.51
C ASP A 94 -9.60 -6.79 10.42
N GLU A 95 -8.94 -7.90 10.09
CA GLU A 95 -9.56 -9.22 10.11
C GLU A 95 -9.97 -9.63 11.53
N CYS A 96 -9.13 -9.33 12.53
CA CYS A 96 -9.44 -9.59 13.94
C CYS A 96 -10.65 -8.80 14.44
N LEU A 97 -10.87 -7.57 13.96
CA LEU A 97 -12.04 -6.75 14.33
C LEU A 97 -13.37 -7.42 13.95
N GLY A 98 -13.41 -8.12 12.81
CA GLY A 98 -14.59 -8.87 12.35
C GLY A 98 -14.72 -10.27 12.96
N SER A 99 -13.79 -10.69 13.82
CA SER A 99 -13.73 -12.05 14.34
C SER A 99 -14.81 -12.30 15.40
N PRO A 100 -15.47 -13.48 15.41
CA PRO A 100 -16.33 -13.88 16.52
C PRO A 100 -15.54 -14.30 17.76
N ASP A 101 -14.21 -14.45 17.66
CA ASP A 101 -13.36 -14.80 18.80
C ASP A 101 -13.09 -13.59 19.70
N LYS A 102 -13.75 -13.57 20.86
CA LYS A 102 -13.60 -12.52 21.85
C LYS A 102 -12.15 -12.30 22.28
N LYS A 103 -11.32 -13.35 22.38
CA LYS A 103 -9.93 -13.18 22.82
C LYS A 103 -9.11 -12.33 21.86
N ARG A 104 -9.32 -12.52 20.55
CA ARG A 104 -8.64 -11.72 19.51
C ARG A 104 -9.06 -10.25 19.59
N VAL A 105 -10.33 -9.98 19.88
CA VAL A 105 -10.84 -8.61 20.06
C VAL A 105 -10.29 -7.99 21.35
N ASP A 106 -10.25 -8.74 22.46
CA ASP A 106 -9.68 -8.27 23.72
C ASP A 106 -8.18 -7.91 23.56
N GLU A 107 -7.41 -8.71 22.82
CA GLU A 107 -6.01 -8.41 22.50
C GLU A 107 -5.84 -7.13 21.67
N LEU A 108 -6.72 -6.89 20.68
CA LEU A 108 -6.73 -5.63 19.93
C LEU A 108 -7.01 -4.44 20.85
N VAL A 109 -8.00 -4.55 21.72
CA VAL A 109 -8.35 -3.50 22.69
C VAL A 109 -7.17 -3.19 23.62
N LEU A 110 -6.43 -4.20 24.06
CA LEU A 110 -5.23 -4.00 24.88
C LEU A 110 -4.12 -3.27 24.12
N ARG A 111 -3.97 -3.52 22.81
CA ARG A 111 -2.95 -2.89 21.97
C ARG A 111 -3.29 -1.45 21.55
N PHE A 112 -4.55 -1.23 21.15
CA PHE A 112 -5.00 0.02 20.52
C PHE A 112 -5.83 0.92 21.44
N GLY A 113 -6.50 0.34 22.45
CA GLY A 113 -7.47 1.03 23.29
C GLY A 113 -8.84 1.16 22.62
N TRP A 114 -9.91 1.18 23.44
CA TRP A 114 -11.30 1.19 22.96
C TRP A 114 -11.63 2.34 22.00
N THR A 115 -11.14 3.55 22.27
CA THR A 115 -11.38 4.71 21.40
C THR A 115 -10.87 4.46 19.99
N GLU A 116 -9.68 3.89 19.86
CA GLU A 116 -9.04 3.61 18.58
C GLU A 116 -9.77 2.49 17.81
N ILE A 117 -10.31 1.48 18.52
CA ILE A 117 -11.17 0.45 17.93
C ILE A 117 -12.42 1.08 17.28
N ILE A 118 -13.10 2.00 17.99
CA ILE A 118 -14.30 2.67 17.49
C ILE A 118 -13.97 3.53 16.26
N GLU A 119 -12.88 4.30 16.32
CA GLU A 119 -12.41 5.10 15.18
C GLU A 119 -12.12 4.22 13.96
N ARG A 120 -11.50 3.06 14.17
CA ARG A 120 -11.21 2.11 13.08
C ARG A 120 -12.48 1.55 12.46
N PHE A 121 -13.45 1.13 13.29
CA PHE A 121 -14.74 0.65 12.80
C PHE A 121 -15.48 1.70 11.96
N SER A 122 -15.50 2.97 12.40
CA SER A 122 -16.09 4.07 11.62
C SER A 122 -15.37 4.21 10.27
N PHE A 123 -14.05 4.28 10.29
CA PHE A 123 -13.23 4.43 9.09
C PHE A 123 -13.42 3.32 8.05
N LEU A 124 -13.58 2.07 8.50
CA LEU A 124 -13.83 0.93 7.61
C LEU A 124 -15.28 0.87 7.10
N SER A 125 -16.23 1.43 7.86
CA SER A 125 -17.64 1.46 7.49
C SER A 125 -17.96 2.53 6.46
N ASP A 126 -17.31 3.70 6.55
CA ASP A 126 -17.47 4.81 5.61
C ASP A 126 -16.94 4.52 4.19
N LYS A 127 -16.32 3.35 3.99
CA LYS A 127 -15.74 2.90 2.72
C LYS A 127 -16.56 1.82 2.01
N LYS A 128 -17.71 1.41 2.56
CA LYS A 128 -18.66 0.48 1.94
C LYS A 128 -19.80 1.24 1.28
#